data_AF-A0A643G4K7-F1
#
_entry.id   AF-A0A643G4K7-F1
#
_cell.length_a   1.000
_cell.length_b   1.000
_cell.length_c   1.000
_cell.angle_alpha   90.00
_cell.angle_beta   90.00
_cell.angle_gamma   90.00
#
_symmetry.space_group_name_H-M   'P 1'
#
loop_
_entity.id
_entity.type
_entity.pdbx_description
1 polymer ?
#
loop_
_entity_poly.entity_id
_entity_poly.type
_entity_poly.pdbx_seq_one_letter_code
_entity_poly.pdbx_strand_id
1 'polypeptide(L)'
;MSTYSERLALAMTVRGLNPHTDQSELARRVGMGCKPQNIQHLLDPNKNAKFSKYSSRIADVLRIDPQWLSYETGPRPEADSEPDFVAFDEKSQTLFLAEVKPTAIDLEDAQRQRAHAIVAGLSGSLLTRALALLQDIEERQEDEPNQSGRTIVIEGGKPDPAPPSKNKSNG
;
A
#
# COMPACT_ATOMS: atom_id res chain seq x y z
N MET A 1 -1.57 17.82 29.57
CA MET A 1 -2.26 16.81 28.76
C MET A 1 -2.81 17.51 27.54
N SER A 2 -2.44 17.07 26.35
CA SER A 2 -3.03 17.63 25.14
C SER A 2 -4.48 17.15 25.01
N THR A 3 -5.36 17.99 24.50
CA THR A 3 -6.72 17.56 24.17
C THR A 3 -6.75 16.83 22.83
N TYR A 4 -7.81 16.04 22.56
CA TYR A 4 -7.96 15.36 21.28
C TYR A 4 -7.97 16.36 20.10
N SER A 5 -8.63 17.50 20.28
CA SER A 5 -8.69 18.59 19.30
C SER A 5 -7.30 19.15 18.99
N GLU A 6 -6.48 19.38 20.01
CA GLU A 6 -5.08 19.83 19.85
C GLU A 6 -4.24 18.80 19.09
N ARG A 7 -4.36 17.51 19.42
CA ARG A 7 -3.64 16.45 18.72
C ARG A 7 -4.05 16.33 17.26
N LEU A 8 -5.36 16.43 16.98
CA LEU A 8 -5.87 16.41 15.61
C LEU A 8 -5.39 17.62 14.82
N ALA A 9 -5.43 18.83 15.42
CA ALA A 9 -4.93 20.05 14.78
C ALA A 9 -3.43 19.96 14.49
N LEU A 10 -2.64 19.40 15.40
CA LEU A 10 -1.23 19.16 15.21
C LEU A 10 -0.97 18.18 14.05
N ALA A 11 -1.68 17.06 14.02
CA ALA A 11 -1.54 16.07 12.95
C ALA A 11 -1.92 16.63 11.57
N MET A 12 -2.96 17.46 11.50
CA MET A 12 -3.33 18.17 10.27
C MET A 12 -2.19 19.10 9.82
N THR A 13 -1.66 19.90 10.75
CA THR A 13 -0.58 20.86 10.46
C THR A 13 0.69 20.15 9.97
N VAL A 14 1.06 19.04 10.60
CA VAL A 14 2.20 18.19 10.20
C VAL A 14 2.03 17.65 8.78
N ARG A 15 0.79 17.39 8.34
CA ARG A 15 0.48 16.94 6.98
C ARG A 15 0.14 18.07 6.01
N GLY A 16 0.45 19.32 6.36
CA GLY A 16 0.24 20.49 5.52
C GLY A 16 -1.23 20.89 5.34
N LEU A 17 -2.13 20.41 6.20
CA LEU A 17 -3.54 20.80 6.22
C LEU A 17 -3.79 21.82 7.31
N ASN A 18 -4.54 22.87 7.00
CA ASN A 18 -4.94 23.85 7.99
C ASN A 18 -6.22 23.38 8.72
N PRO A 19 -6.20 23.26 10.06
CA PRO A 19 -7.35 22.77 10.83
C PRO A 19 -8.59 23.67 10.74
N HIS A 20 -8.46 24.93 10.32
CA HIS A 20 -9.61 25.83 10.21
C HIS A 20 -10.22 25.87 8.82
N THR A 21 -9.43 25.71 7.75
CA THR A 21 -9.91 25.84 6.37
C THR A 21 -10.14 24.50 5.68
N ASP A 22 -9.33 23.48 6.01
CA ASP A 22 -9.26 22.24 5.23
C ASP A 22 -10.06 21.08 5.85
N GLN A 23 -10.98 21.39 6.76
CA GLN A 23 -11.84 20.39 7.42
C GLN A 23 -12.69 19.61 6.41
N SER A 24 -13.18 20.30 5.38
CA SER A 24 -13.97 19.68 4.30
C SER A 24 -13.12 18.77 3.41
N GLU A 25 -11.86 19.12 3.21
CA GLU A 25 -10.90 18.32 2.46
C GLU A 25 -10.56 17.04 3.25
N LEU A 26 -10.27 17.17 4.54
CA LEU A 26 -10.05 16.02 5.41
C LEU A 26 -11.28 15.09 5.43
N ALA A 27 -12.49 15.64 5.58
CA ALA A 27 -13.72 14.86 5.57
C ALA A 27 -13.91 14.08 4.25
N ARG A 28 -13.58 14.70 3.11
CA ARG A 28 -13.62 14.04 1.79
C ARG A 28 -12.62 12.89 1.70
N ARG A 29 -11.40 13.08 2.21
CA ARG A 29 -10.35 12.04 2.23
C ARG A 29 -10.70 10.88 3.16
N VAL A 30 -11.33 11.16 4.30
CA VAL A 30 -11.81 10.13 5.25
C VAL A 30 -12.90 9.28 4.63
N GLY A 31 -13.81 9.89 3.85
CA GLY A 31 -14.90 9.17 3.19
C GLY A 31 -15.95 8.65 4.17
N MET A 32 -16.64 7.56 3.80
CA MET A 32 -17.66 6.88 4.63
C MET A 32 -18.83 7.77 5.11
N GLY A 33 -19.18 8.81 4.34
CA GLY A 33 -20.21 9.76 4.73
C GLY A 33 -19.79 10.67 5.90
N CYS A 34 -18.49 10.80 6.17
CA CYS A 34 -17.96 11.78 7.11
C CYS A 34 -18.25 13.18 6.58
N LYS A 35 -19.12 13.92 7.27
CA LYS A 35 -19.45 15.29 6.94
C LYS A 35 -18.44 16.26 7.58
N PRO A 36 -18.15 17.43 6.97
CA PRO A 36 -17.22 18.42 7.54
C PRO A 36 -17.57 18.82 8.98
N GLN A 37 -18.88 18.88 9.32
CA GLN A 37 -19.35 19.20 10.66
C GLN A 37 -18.85 18.22 11.73
N ASN A 38 -18.60 16.95 11.37
CA ASN A 38 -18.05 15.98 12.31
C ASN A 38 -16.59 16.31 12.65
N ILE A 39 -15.80 16.73 11.66
CA ILE A 39 -14.41 17.16 11.86
C ILE A 39 -14.38 18.45 12.66
N GLN A 40 -15.26 19.41 12.36
CA GLN A 40 -15.40 20.64 13.12
C GLN A 40 -15.70 20.38 14.59
N HIS A 41 -16.61 19.44 14.87
CA HIS A 41 -16.94 19.05 16.24
C HIS A 41 -15.74 18.44 16.99
N LEU A 42 -14.89 17.70 16.29
CA LEU A 42 -13.67 17.11 16.85
C LEU A 42 -12.56 18.13 17.10
N LEU A 43 -12.54 19.23 16.35
CA LEU A 43 -11.57 20.31 16.49
C LEU A 43 -12.02 21.40 17.48
N ASP A 44 -13.30 21.44 17.88
CA ASP A 44 -13.81 22.42 18.83
C ASP A 44 -13.34 22.09 20.27
N PRO A 45 -12.47 22.92 20.87
CA PRO A 45 -11.94 22.67 22.21
C PRO A 45 -13.04 22.70 23.29
N ASN A 46 -14.16 23.38 23.05
CA ASN A 46 -15.24 23.47 24.03
C ASN A 46 -16.02 22.15 24.16
N LYS A 47 -16.01 21.34 23.09
CA LYS A 47 -16.81 20.11 23.00
C LYS A 47 -16.10 18.91 23.63
N ASN A 48 -14.78 19.01 23.85
CA ASN A 48 -13.97 18.00 24.53
C ASN A 48 -14.20 16.57 23.99
N ALA A 49 -14.40 16.45 22.67
CA ALA A 49 -14.65 15.16 22.04
C ALA A 49 -13.42 14.26 22.20
N LYS A 50 -13.58 13.09 22.81
CA LYS A 50 -12.47 12.15 23.07
C LYS A 50 -12.21 11.19 21.91
N PHE A 51 -13.26 10.88 21.17
CA PHE A 51 -13.26 9.84 20.15
C PHE A 51 -14.42 10.03 19.17
N SER A 52 -14.23 9.58 17.94
CA SER A 52 -15.28 9.46 16.94
C SER A 52 -15.15 8.11 16.25
N LYS A 53 -16.26 7.59 15.73
CA LYS A 53 -16.24 6.40 14.86
C LYS A 53 -15.35 6.58 13.63
N TYR A 54 -15.02 7.81 13.25
CA TYR A 54 -14.12 8.12 12.15
C TYR A 54 -12.65 8.28 12.59
N SER A 55 -12.32 8.23 13.88
CA SER A 55 -10.97 8.51 14.40
C SER A 55 -9.91 7.58 13.80
N SER A 56 -10.18 6.27 13.70
CA SER A 56 -9.24 5.34 13.05
C SER A 56 -8.99 5.72 11.60
N ARG A 57 -10.03 6.11 10.87
CA ARG A 57 -9.91 6.47 9.45
C ARG A 57 -9.24 7.83 9.24
N ILE A 58 -9.48 8.77 10.14
CA ILE A 58 -8.76 10.05 10.19
C ILE A 58 -7.27 9.78 10.40
N ALA A 59 -6.93 8.84 11.29
CA ALA A 59 -5.56 8.44 11.53
C ALA A 59 -4.92 7.81 10.29
N ASP A 60 -5.64 6.93 9.57
CA ASP A 60 -5.17 6.36 8.30
C ASP A 60 -4.86 7.45 7.25
N VAL A 61 -5.77 8.41 7.07
CA VAL A 61 -5.65 9.47 6.06
C VAL A 61 -4.50 10.42 6.38
N LEU A 62 -4.35 10.78 7.66
CA LEU A 62 -3.24 11.60 8.14
C LEU A 62 -1.96 10.79 8.31
N ARG A 63 -2.02 9.47 8.10
CA ARG A 63 -0.95 8.50 8.30
C ARG A 63 -0.26 8.69 9.65
N ILE A 64 -1.04 8.58 10.72
CA ILE A 64 -0.61 8.69 12.12
C ILE A 64 -1.13 7.48 12.91
N ASP A 65 -0.55 7.22 14.08
CA ASP A 65 -1.05 6.18 14.96
C ASP A 65 -2.42 6.57 15.57
N PRO A 66 -3.49 5.77 15.40
CA PRO A 66 -4.79 6.02 16.02
C PRO A 66 -4.73 6.03 17.56
N GLN A 67 -3.85 5.24 18.18
CA GLN A 67 -3.64 5.24 19.64
C GLN A 67 -3.04 6.56 20.11
N TRP A 68 -2.11 7.13 19.34
CA TRP A 68 -1.54 8.43 19.66
C TRP A 68 -2.62 9.53 19.55
N LEU A 69 -3.44 9.49 18.51
CA LEU A 69 -4.53 10.45 18.33
C LEU A 69 -5.56 10.37 19.49
N SER A 70 -5.97 9.16 19.88
CA SER A 70 -7.00 8.98 20.91
C SER A 70 -6.48 9.15 22.34
N TYR A 71 -5.32 8.57 22.66
CA TYR A 71 -4.83 8.41 24.03
C TYR A 71 -3.46 9.04 24.29
N GLU A 72 -2.89 9.76 23.31
CA GLU A 72 -1.53 10.31 23.42
C GLU A 72 -0.47 9.23 23.67
N THR A 73 -0.78 7.97 23.33
CA THR A 73 0.08 6.80 23.54
C THR A 73 0.59 6.32 22.20
N GLY A 74 1.90 6.22 22.03
CA GLY A 74 2.54 5.82 20.77
C GLY A 74 3.36 6.93 20.11
N PRO A 75 3.86 6.68 18.89
CA PRO A 75 4.71 7.63 18.18
C PRO A 75 3.94 8.88 17.76
N ARG A 76 4.48 10.05 18.12
CA ARG A 76 3.97 11.35 17.70
C ARG A 76 4.25 11.53 16.20
N PRO A 77 3.33 12.15 15.43
CA PRO A 77 3.60 12.47 14.04
C PRO A 77 4.72 13.50 13.93
N GLU A 78 5.74 13.17 13.15
CA GLU A 78 6.86 14.04 12.81
C GLU A 78 6.65 14.65 11.41
N ALA A 79 7.17 15.87 11.20
CA ALA A 79 6.98 16.64 9.97
C ALA A 79 7.61 15.98 8.73
N ASP A 80 8.71 15.26 8.91
CA ASP A 80 9.55 14.75 7.83
C ASP A 80 9.56 13.22 7.71
N SER A 81 8.80 12.54 8.56
CA SER A 81 8.71 11.09 8.55
C SER A 81 7.59 10.70 7.58
N GLU A 82 7.99 10.46 6.32
CA GLU A 82 7.26 9.53 5.43
C GLU A 82 6.99 8.27 6.27
N PRO A 83 5.73 7.96 6.54
CA PRO A 83 5.42 6.90 7.49
C PRO A 83 5.73 5.56 6.80
N ASP A 84 6.77 4.89 7.28
CA ASP A 84 6.99 3.46 7.10
C ASP A 84 5.76 2.73 7.66
N PHE A 85 4.74 2.54 6.82
CA PHE A 85 3.62 1.69 7.15
C PHE A 85 4.10 0.24 7.07
N VAL A 86 4.63 -0.27 8.18
CA VAL A 86 4.49 -1.70 8.49
C VAL A 86 2.99 -1.96 8.63
N ALA A 87 2.39 -2.47 7.56
CA ALA A 87 1.02 -2.95 7.57
C ALA A 87 0.91 -4.02 8.65
N PHE A 88 0.31 -3.66 9.79
CA PHE A 88 0.03 -4.57 10.89
C PHE A 88 -1.14 -5.46 10.45
N ASP A 89 -0.82 -6.49 9.66
CA ASP A 89 -1.72 -7.59 9.39
C ASP A 89 -1.89 -8.39 10.69
N GLU A 90 -3.08 -8.33 11.26
CA GLU A 90 -3.47 -8.97 12.53
C GLU A 90 -3.30 -10.50 12.51
N LYS A 91 -2.87 -11.10 11.38
CA LYS A 91 -2.54 -12.51 11.25
C LYS A 91 -1.05 -12.86 11.35
N SER A 92 -0.16 -11.87 11.46
CA SER A 92 1.28 -12.12 11.44
C SER A 92 1.90 -11.99 12.84
N GLN A 93 1.69 -13.01 13.68
CA GLN A 93 2.71 -13.37 14.67
C GLN A 93 3.92 -13.93 13.91
N THR A 94 4.83 -13.08 13.47
CA THR A 94 6.20 -13.53 13.19
C THR A 94 7.20 -12.48 13.63
N LEU A 95 8.14 -12.95 14.46
CA LEU A 95 9.32 -12.27 14.95
C LEU A 95 9.99 -11.43 13.85
N PHE A 96 10.29 -10.17 14.16
CA PHE A 96 11.26 -9.37 13.42
C PHE A 96 12.65 -10.02 13.51
N LEU A 97 13.18 -10.48 12.37
CA LEU A 97 14.62 -10.43 12.13
C LEU A 97 14.88 -9.27 11.18
N ALA A 98 15.81 -8.41 11.59
CA ALA A 98 16.21 -7.19 10.93
C ALA A 98 16.50 -7.39 9.43
N GLU A 99 15.96 -6.47 8.62
CA GLU A 99 16.18 -6.39 7.18
C GLU A 99 17.61 -5.92 6.91
N VAL A 100 18.52 -6.88 6.76
CA VAL A 100 19.83 -6.66 6.16
C VAL A 100 19.60 -6.54 4.66
N LYS A 101 19.90 -5.37 4.10
CA LYS A 101 19.99 -5.12 2.66
C LYS A 101 20.74 -6.29 1.99
N PRO A 102 20.09 -7.13 1.17
CA PRO A 102 20.78 -8.20 0.50
C PRO A 102 21.65 -7.58 -0.60
N THR A 103 22.94 -7.49 -0.34
CA THR A 103 23.94 -7.34 -1.40
C THR A 103 23.80 -8.52 -2.34
N ALA A 104 23.89 -8.29 -3.66
CA ALA A 104 23.58 -9.25 -4.73
C ALA A 104 24.21 -10.66 -4.60
N ILE A 105 25.22 -10.82 -3.75
CA ILE A 105 25.86 -12.10 -3.39
C ILE A 105 24.88 -13.04 -2.65
N ASP A 106 23.97 -12.50 -1.83
CA ASP A 106 23.08 -13.28 -0.96
C ASP A 106 21.93 -13.94 -1.73
N LEU A 107 21.54 -13.38 -2.89
CA LEU A 107 20.45 -13.91 -3.70
C LEU A 107 20.86 -15.20 -4.42
N GLU A 108 22.09 -15.27 -4.90
CA GLU A 108 22.61 -16.44 -5.62
C GLU A 108 22.78 -17.63 -4.66
N ASP A 109 23.32 -17.41 -3.46
CA ASP A 109 23.43 -18.44 -2.44
C ASP A 109 22.06 -18.91 -1.93
N ALA A 110 21.09 -18.00 -1.76
CA ALA A 110 19.72 -18.35 -1.41
C ALA A 110 19.02 -19.18 -2.50
N GLN A 111 19.25 -18.87 -3.78
CA GLN A 111 18.75 -19.66 -4.90
C GLN A 111 19.40 -21.04 -4.95
N ARG A 112 20.72 -21.12 -4.71
CA ARG A 112 21.48 -22.37 -4.68
C ARG A 112 21.01 -23.29 -3.57
N GLN A 113 20.74 -22.77 -2.38
CA GLN A 113 20.20 -23.53 -1.25
C GLN A 113 18.79 -24.08 -1.54
N ARG A 114 17.92 -23.27 -2.16
CA ARG A 114 16.58 -23.73 -2.57
C ARG A 114 16.65 -24.84 -3.62
N ALA A 115 17.53 -24.69 -4.61
CA ALA A 115 17.74 -25.73 -5.62
C ALA A 115 18.23 -27.04 -4.99
N HIS A 116 19.19 -26.97 -4.06
CA HIS A 116 19.67 -28.15 -3.33
C HIS A 116 18.59 -28.85 -2.51
N ALA A 117 17.71 -28.09 -1.84
CA ALA A 117 16.61 -28.65 -1.07
C ALA A 117 15.59 -29.40 -1.95
N ILE A 118 15.28 -28.87 -3.13
CA ILE A 118 14.39 -29.52 -4.10
C ILE A 118 15.03 -30.82 -4.60
N VAL A 119 16.32 -30.78 -4.98
CA VAL A 119 17.05 -31.97 -5.44
C VAL A 119 17.16 -33.04 -4.35
N ALA A 120 17.38 -32.64 -3.10
CA ALA A 120 17.42 -33.57 -1.97
C ALA A 120 16.06 -34.24 -1.67
N GLY A 121 14.95 -33.57 -2.00
CA GLY A 121 13.60 -34.12 -1.86
C GLY A 121 13.15 -35.03 -3.02
N LEU A 122 13.89 -35.07 -4.13
CA LEU A 122 13.58 -35.92 -5.27
C LEU A 122 14.15 -37.33 -5.02
N SER A 123 13.26 -38.31 -4.84
CA SER A 123 13.64 -39.72 -4.74
C SER A 123 14.06 -40.28 -6.11
N GLY A 124 14.85 -41.37 -6.11
CA GLY A 124 15.65 -41.81 -7.26
C GLY A 124 14.96 -41.91 -8.63
N SER A 125 13.68 -42.30 -8.71
CA SER A 125 12.95 -42.36 -10.00
C SER A 125 12.57 -40.98 -10.55
N LEU A 126 12.26 -40.04 -9.66
CA LEU A 126 11.96 -38.64 -10.00
C LEU A 126 13.22 -37.86 -10.36
N LEU A 127 14.32 -38.11 -9.63
CA LEU A 127 15.62 -37.51 -9.93
C LEU A 127 16.16 -38.00 -11.28
N THR A 128 15.97 -39.28 -11.61
CA THR A 128 16.36 -39.83 -12.92
C THR A 128 15.55 -39.21 -14.07
N ARG A 129 14.23 -39.00 -13.90
CA ARG A 129 13.41 -38.30 -14.90
C ARG A 129 13.78 -36.82 -15.04
N ALA A 130 14.08 -36.15 -13.93
CA ALA A 130 14.48 -34.75 -13.95
C ALA A 130 15.83 -34.57 -14.67
N LEU A 131 16.80 -35.46 -14.43
CA LEU A 131 18.08 -35.46 -15.14
C LEU A 131 17.92 -35.74 -16.64
N ALA A 132 17.08 -36.70 -17.03
CA ALA A 132 16.82 -37.00 -18.44
C ALA A 132 16.20 -35.80 -19.19
N LEU A 133 15.32 -35.04 -18.54
CA LEU A 133 14.74 -33.83 -19.13
C LEU A 133 15.75 -32.68 -19.27
N LEU A 134 16.67 -32.54 -18.31
CA LEU A 134 17.73 -31.53 -18.40
C LEU A 134 18.70 -31.83 -19.55
N GLN A 135 19.05 -33.11 -19.77
CA GLN A 135 19.86 -33.52 -20.92
C GLN A 135 19.17 -33.24 -22.28
N ASP A 136 17.86 -33.51 -22.39
CA ASP A 136 17.06 -33.22 -23.61
C ASP A 136 16.91 -31.69 -23.88
N ILE A 137 17.02 -30.84 -22.84
CA ILE A 137 17.04 -29.38 -23.00
C ILE A 137 18.42 -28.88 -23.45
N GLU A 138 19.50 -29.45 -22.90
CA GLU A 138 20.87 -29.09 -23.24
C GLU A 138 21.20 -29.46 -24.71
N GLU A 139 20.70 -30.61 -25.18
CA GLU A 139 20.83 -31.02 -26.60
C GLU A 139 20.03 -30.13 -27.58
N ARG A 140 19.03 -29.38 -27.12
CA ARG A 140 18.22 -28.48 -27.97
C ARG A 140 18.73 -27.05 -28.02
N GLN A 141 19.74 -26.70 -27.23
CA GLN A 141 20.23 -25.33 -27.13
C GLN A 141 21.35 -25.00 -28.13
N GLU A 142 21.87 -25.98 -28.87
CA GLU A 142 22.94 -25.76 -29.86
C GLU A 142 22.46 -25.43 -31.28
N ASP A 143 21.17 -25.59 -31.59
CA ASP A 143 20.59 -25.24 -32.89
C ASP A 143 19.50 -24.17 -32.73
N GLU A 144 19.88 -22.89 -32.79
CA GLU A 144 19.14 -21.85 -33.56
C GLU A 144 19.76 -20.45 -33.35
N PRO A 145 20.25 -19.80 -34.41
CA PRO A 145 20.64 -18.39 -34.37
C PRO A 145 19.41 -17.49 -34.62
N ASN A 146 19.18 -16.56 -33.69
CA ASN A 146 18.71 -15.19 -33.96
C ASN A 146 17.39 -15.03 -34.75
N GLN A 147 16.26 -14.74 -34.07
CA GLN A 147 15.18 -13.96 -34.71
C GLN A 147 14.17 -13.32 -33.75
N SER A 148 13.99 -12.01 -33.95
CA SER A 148 12.78 -11.17 -33.75
C SER A 148 12.11 -11.16 -32.38
N GLY A 149 12.05 -10.03 -31.67
CA GLY A 149 11.45 -8.80 -32.18
C GLY A 149 9.92 -8.92 -32.16
N ARG A 150 9.31 -8.71 -30.99
CA ARG A 150 7.85 -8.52 -30.88
C ARG A 150 7.53 -7.40 -29.88
N THR A 151 7.73 -6.18 -30.35
CA THR A 151 7.14 -4.97 -29.75
C THR A 151 5.63 -5.03 -30.02
N ILE A 152 4.82 -5.13 -28.96
CA ILE A 152 3.37 -5.05 -29.07
C ILE A 152 3.00 -3.56 -29.14
N VAL A 153 2.63 -3.09 -30.33
CA VAL A 153 2.04 -1.76 -30.54
C VAL A 153 0.54 -1.88 -30.29
N ILE A 154 0.02 -1.21 -29.26
CA ILE A 154 -1.42 -1.10 -28.99
C ILE A 154 -1.91 0.16 -29.72
N GLU A 155 -2.58 -0.04 -30.84
CA GLU A 155 -3.19 1.02 -31.65
C GLU A 155 -4.45 1.55 -30.95
N GLY A 156 -4.43 2.84 -30.59
CA GLY A 156 -5.52 3.49 -29.85
C GLY A 156 -6.79 3.66 -30.69
N GLY A 157 -7.86 3.01 -30.26
CA GLY A 157 -9.21 3.20 -30.80
C GLY A 157 -9.72 4.62 -30.59
N LYS A 158 -10.23 5.23 -31.66
CA LYS A 158 -10.93 6.53 -31.66
C LYS A 158 -12.12 6.52 -30.68
N PRO A 159 -12.33 7.58 -29.89
CA PRO A 159 -13.53 7.71 -29.07
C PRO A 159 -14.78 7.93 -29.94
N ASP A 160 -15.83 7.17 -29.65
CA ASP A 160 -17.16 7.29 -30.26
C ASP A 160 -17.79 8.68 -30.06
N PRO A 161 -18.50 9.23 -31.07
CA PRO A 161 -19.22 10.50 -30.92
C PRO A 161 -20.47 10.37 -30.03
N ALA A 162 -20.63 11.35 -29.13
CA ALA A 162 -21.70 11.42 -28.15
C ALA A 162 -23.12 11.50 -28.77
N PRO A 163 -24.15 10.94 -28.11
CA PRO A 163 -25.54 10.99 -28.60
C PRO A 163 -26.18 12.39 -28.45
N PRO A 164 -27.13 12.75 -29.33
CA PRO A 164 -27.73 14.08 -29.38
C PRO A 164 -28.68 14.39 -28.21
N SER A 165 -28.48 15.56 -27.60
CA SER A 165 -29.35 16.17 -26.59
C SER A 165 -30.77 16.41 -27.12
N LYS A 166 -31.76 15.79 -26.49
CA LYS A 166 -33.18 16.12 -26.68
C LYS A 166 -33.54 17.37 -25.88
N ASN A 167 -33.69 18.50 -26.57
CA ASN A 167 -34.38 19.68 -26.04
C ASN A 167 -35.86 19.33 -25.82
N LYS A 168 -36.29 19.28 -24.55
CA LYS A 168 -37.70 19.32 -24.17
C LYS A 168 -38.15 20.78 -24.15
N SER A 169 -38.93 21.16 -25.16
CA SER A 169 -39.92 22.21 -25.06
C SER A 169 -40.91 21.87 -23.94
N ASN A 170 -41.25 22.83 -23.09
CA ASN A 170 -42.52 22.82 -22.37
C ASN A 170 -42.89 24.24 -21.95
N GLY A 171 -44.10 24.64 -22.36
CA GLY A 171 -45.08 25.45 -21.62
C GLY A 171 -44.68 26.85 -21.20
#